data_AF-A0A4Y9XL65-F1
#
_entry.id   AF-A0A4Y9XL65-F1
#
_cell.length_a   1.000
_cell.length_b   1.000
_cell.length_c   1.000
_cell.angle_alpha   90.00
_cell.angle_beta   90.00
_cell.angle_gamma   90.00
#
_symmetry.space_group_name_H-M   'P 1'
#
loop_
_entity.id
_entity.type
_entity.pdbx_description
1 polymer ?
#
loop_
_entity_poly.entity_id
_entity_poly.type
_entity_poly.pdbx_seq_one_letter_code
_entity_poly.pdbx_strand_id
1 'polypeptide(L)'
;VNPRGAPNDALPPRRAPRRLRGQEEVIEWHLKTNAVRNPLSARVSVPAIIQPAPEGTVSAWIWQTPLRSTAPYWTSWFTSLSKLFLTARTARLLVLAGAERLDRELMISQMQGKFQLTVVTGVGHMLTLITDAMSACASSILLVVVTWVNSSLRKPSTLVALHCMLMTCAVLLYLFGLIGITTMHWSTQADMWDAAITSVP
;
A
#
# COMPACT_ATOMS: atom_id res chain seq x y z
N VAL A 1 27.84 -35.23 2.21
CA VAL A 1 27.19 -35.31 3.55
C VAL A 1 27.76 -34.20 4.41
N ASN A 2 27.05 -33.09 4.55
CA ASN A 2 27.46 -31.96 5.39
C ASN A 2 26.78 -32.13 6.76
N PRO A 3 27.53 -32.29 7.87
CA PRO A 3 26.94 -32.63 9.15
C PRO A 3 26.51 -31.36 9.91
N ARG A 4 25.40 -31.51 10.65
CA ARG A 4 24.83 -30.57 11.64
C ARG A 4 23.93 -29.48 11.06
N GLY A 5 22.63 -29.70 11.26
CA GLY A 5 21.57 -28.72 11.01
C GLY A 5 21.79 -27.45 11.84
N ALA A 6 21.96 -26.33 11.14
CA ALA A 6 21.70 -25.02 11.71
C ALA A 6 20.18 -24.75 11.56
N PRO A 7 19.48 -24.38 12.65
CA PRO A 7 18.04 -24.19 12.61
C PRO A 7 17.75 -22.92 11.81
N ASN A 8 17.01 -23.02 10.69
CA ASN A 8 16.30 -21.93 10.00
C ASN A 8 16.79 -20.50 10.28
N ASP A 9 18.07 -20.21 10.02
CA ASP A 9 18.61 -18.87 10.16
C ASP A 9 18.09 -18.06 8.98
N ALA A 10 16.90 -17.51 9.14
CA ALA A 10 16.25 -16.59 8.22
C ALA A 10 17.13 -15.34 8.07
N LEU A 11 18.06 -15.39 7.13
CA LEU A 11 18.99 -14.30 6.90
C LEU A 11 18.20 -13.06 6.45
N PRO A 12 18.33 -11.94 7.15
CA PRO A 12 17.60 -10.73 6.82
C PRO A 12 18.00 -10.17 5.43
N PRO A 13 17.21 -9.22 4.89
CA PRO A 13 17.62 -8.41 3.73
C PRO A 13 19.05 -7.89 3.90
N ARG A 14 19.80 -7.69 2.80
CA ARG A 14 21.27 -7.43 2.80
C ARG A 14 21.78 -6.32 3.74
N ARG A 15 20.92 -5.45 4.28
CA ARG A 15 21.28 -4.35 5.21
C ARG A 15 20.53 -4.37 6.54
N ALA A 16 19.67 -5.35 6.78
CA ALA A 16 18.86 -5.41 7.99
C ALA A 16 19.65 -6.06 9.15
N PRO A 17 19.48 -5.55 10.38
CA PRO A 17 20.14 -6.09 11.56
C PRO A 17 19.73 -7.56 11.78
N ARG A 18 20.73 -8.40 12.09
CA ARG A 18 20.55 -9.85 12.32
C ARG A 18 20.06 -10.17 13.73
N ARG A 19 20.27 -9.26 14.69
CA ARG A 19 19.76 -9.36 16.04
C ARG A 19 18.92 -8.14 16.34
N LEU A 20 17.75 -8.39 16.89
CA LEU A 20 16.77 -7.37 17.24
C LEU A 20 16.52 -7.49 18.74
N ARG A 21 16.73 -6.40 19.47
CA ARG A 21 16.56 -6.35 20.93
C ARG A 21 15.16 -5.90 21.32
N GLY A 22 14.50 -5.11 20.48
CA GLY A 22 13.14 -4.65 20.69
C GLY A 22 12.45 -4.22 19.40
N GLN A 23 11.14 -4.07 19.45
CA GLN A 23 10.31 -3.63 18.33
C GLN A 23 10.63 -2.16 17.94
N GLU A 24 10.94 -1.33 18.92
CA GLU A 24 11.28 0.09 18.76
C GLU A 24 12.58 0.27 17.97
N GLU A 25 13.57 -0.61 18.18
CA GLU A 25 14.84 -0.60 17.44
C GLU A 25 14.60 -0.89 15.95
N VAL A 26 13.66 -1.78 15.63
CA VAL A 26 13.29 -2.09 14.25
C VAL A 26 12.61 -0.88 13.59
N ILE A 27 11.72 -0.21 14.31
CA ILE A 27 11.03 1.00 13.84
C ILE A 27 12.06 2.11 13.57
N GLU A 28 12.96 2.35 14.52
CA GLU A 28 14.03 3.35 14.39
C GLU A 28 14.95 3.02 13.21
N TRP A 29 15.29 1.75 13.00
CA TRP A 29 16.10 1.32 11.86
C TRP A 29 15.40 1.62 10.52
N HIS A 30 14.09 1.39 10.39
CA HIS A 30 13.33 1.71 9.18
C HIS A 30 13.28 3.21 8.89
N LEU A 31 13.21 4.04 9.94
CA LEU A 31 13.27 5.51 9.83
C LEU A 31 14.68 5.99 9.44
N LYS A 32 15.73 5.49 10.12
CA LYS A 32 17.13 5.83 9.82
C LYS A 32 17.55 5.43 8.40
N THR A 33 17.07 4.28 7.91
CA THR A 33 17.38 3.80 6.57
C THR A 33 16.52 4.45 5.47
N ASN A 34 15.61 5.36 5.83
CA ASN A 34 14.63 5.97 4.93
C ASN A 34 13.75 4.94 4.18
N ALA A 35 13.59 3.74 4.75
CA ALA A 35 12.68 2.73 4.20
C ALA A 35 11.22 3.16 4.37
N VAL A 36 10.90 3.72 5.54
CA VAL A 36 9.63 4.37 5.85
C VAL A 36 9.96 5.76 6.38
N ARG A 37 9.27 6.80 5.91
CA ARG A 37 9.50 8.19 6.35
C ARG A 37 8.57 8.62 7.48
N ASN A 38 7.34 8.08 7.50
CA ASN A 38 6.35 8.43 8.51
C ASN A 38 6.49 7.53 9.76
N PRO A 39 6.77 8.09 10.95
CA PRO A 39 6.89 7.32 12.18
C PRO A 39 5.58 6.64 12.59
N LEU A 40 4.42 7.27 12.36
CA LEU A 40 3.13 6.66 12.69
C LEU A 40 2.87 5.43 11.83
N SER A 41 3.17 5.51 10.54
CA SER A 41 3.02 4.37 9.62
C SER A 41 4.01 3.24 9.93
N ALA A 42 5.24 3.59 10.31
CA ALA A 42 6.23 2.60 10.73
C ALA A 42 5.74 1.82 11.96
N ARG A 43 5.15 2.50 12.95
CA ARG A 43 4.60 1.85 14.16
C ARG A 43 3.46 0.87 13.87
N VAL A 44 2.68 1.08 12.82
CA VAL A 44 1.58 0.19 12.44
C VAL A 44 2.05 -1.00 11.59
N SER A 45 3.01 -0.77 10.68
CA SER A 45 3.41 -1.76 9.67
C SER A 45 4.59 -2.64 10.06
N VAL A 46 5.56 -2.08 10.81
CA VAL A 46 6.77 -2.79 11.24
C VAL A 46 6.49 -3.98 12.19
N PRO A 47 5.49 -3.95 13.09
CA PRO A 47 5.22 -5.10 13.94
C PRO A 47 4.78 -6.34 13.16
N ALA A 48 4.19 -6.16 11.98
CA ALA A 48 3.72 -7.27 11.14
C ALA A 48 4.84 -8.04 10.43
N ILE A 49 6.06 -7.49 10.37
CA ILE A 49 7.21 -8.13 9.68
C ILE A 49 8.18 -8.81 10.65
N ILE A 50 7.96 -8.69 11.95
CA ILE A 50 8.76 -9.31 13.01
C ILE A 50 7.91 -10.26 13.87
N GLN A 51 8.57 -11.22 14.51
CA GLN A 51 7.97 -12.21 15.39
C GLN A 51 8.85 -12.37 16.65
N PRO A 52 8.25 -12.61 17.83
CA PRO A 52 9.02 -13.00 19.01
C PRO A 52 9.78 -14.29 18.72
N ALA A 53 11.07 -14.29 19.04
CA ALA A 53 11.91 -15.44 18.78
C ALA A 53 11.55 -16.60 19.72
N PRO A 54 11.66 -17.87 19.27
CA PRO A 54 11.41 -19.03 20.12
C PRO A 54 12.41 -19.09 21.29
N GLU A 55 11.97 -19.62 22.43
CA GLU A 55 12.80 -19.76 23.64
C GLU A 55 14.10 -20.51 23.34
N GLY A 56 15.24 -19.96 23.78
CA GLY A 56 16.58 -20.50 23.51
C GLY A 56 17.35 -19.82 22.38
N THR A 57 16.81 -18.78 21.75
CA THR A 57 17.55 -17.95 20.78
C THR A 57 18.18 -16.71 21.42
N VAL A 58 19.34 -16.29 20.92
CA VAL A 58 20.11 -15.12 21.42
C VAL A 58 19.43 -13.78 21.09
N SER A 59 18.43 -13.78 20.22
CA SER A 59 17.72 -12.58 19.76
C SER A 59 16.31 -12.60 20.34
N ALA A 60 15.79 -11.48 20.85
CA ALA A 60 14.41 -11.40 21.35
C ALA A 60 13.38 -11.43 20.21
N TRP A 61 13.76 -10.91 19.04
CA TRP A 61 12.91 -10.84 17.85
C TRP A 61 13.61 -11.38 16.61
N ILE A 62 12.83 -11.98 15.72
CA ILE A 62 13.24 -12.50 14.41
C ILE A 62 12.37 -11.92 13.30
N TRP A 63 12.91 -11.85 12.09
CA TRP A 63 12.14 -11.51 10.90
C TRP A 63 11.23 -12.68 10.53
N GLN A 64 9.94 -12.41 10.30
CA GLN A 64 8.98 -13.48 10.02
C GLN A 64 9.32 -14.28 8.76
N THR A 65 9.76 -13.59 7.71
CA THR A 65 9.93 -14.22 6.38
C THR A 65 11.38 -14.16 5.91
N PRO A 66 12.05 -15.31 5.68
CA PRO A 66 13.38 -15.36 5.09
C PRO A 66 13.33 -14.98 3.61
N LEU A 67 13.46 -13.69 3.28
CA LEU A 67 13.38 -13.19 1.90
C LEU A 67 14.41 -13.86 0.96
N ARG A 68 15.56 -14.30 1.47
CA ARG A 68 16.58 -14.98 0.66
C ARG A 68 16.19 -16.37 0.21
N SER A 69 15.33 -17.06 0.97
CA SER A 69 14.84 -18.38 0.59
C SER A 69 14.00 -18.34 -0.68
N THR A 70 13.38 -17.18 -0.97
CA THR A 70 12.56 -16.99 -2.17
C THR A 70 13.34 -16.49 -3.39
N ALA A 71 14.65 -16.25 -3.26
CA ALA A 71 15.49 -15.75 -4.34
C ALA A 71 15.42 -16.55 -5.65
N PRO A 72 15.35 -17.90 -5.64
CA PRO A 72 15.21 -18.68 -6.87
C PRO A 72 13.92 -18.38 -7.65
N TYR A 73 12.86 -17.92 -6.96
CA TYR A 73 11.55 -17.67 -7.58
C TYR A 73 11.40 -16.24 -8.12
N TRP A 74 12.28 -15.30 -7.74
CA TRP A 74 12.13 -13.89 -8.11
C TRP A 74 12.06 -13.70 -9.63
N THR A 75 12.92 -14.38 -10.39
CA THR A 75 12.91 -14.30 -11.86
C THR A 75 11.55 -14.70 -12.42
N SER A 76 10.95 -15.78 -11.90
CA SER A 76 9.65 -16.26 -12.37
C SER A 76 8.50 -15.29 -12.07
N TRP A 77 8.55 -14.56 -10.94
CA TRP A 77 7.51 -13.59 -10.57
C TRP A 77 7.50 -12.35 -11.47
N PHE A 78 8.68 -11.90 -11.89
CA PHE A 78 8.80 -10.69 -12.73
C PHE A 78 8.77 -10.99 -14.22
N THR A 79 9.08 -12.23 -14.64
CA THR A 79 9.04 -12.61 -16.05
C THR A 79 7.61 -12.50 -16.58
N SER A 80 7.41 -11.71 -17.63
CA SER A 80 6.11 -11.51 -18.30
C SER A 80 5.01 -10.86 -17.44
N LEU A 81 5.34 -10.30 -16.27
CA LEU A 81 4.37 -9.55 -15.46
C LEU A 81 3.79 -8.37 -16.23
N SER A 82 4.62 -7.62 -16.96
CA SER A 82 4.21 -6.51 -17.82
C SER A 82 3.15 -6.94 -18.85
N LYS A 83 3.34 -8.10 -19.49
CA LYS A 83 2.39 -8.68 -20.46
C LYS A 83 1.09 -9.10 -19.79
N LEU A 84 1.18 -9.82 -18.68
CA LEU A 84 0.00 -10.28 -17.91
C LEU A 84 -0.85 -9.08 -17.46
N PHE A 85 -0.22 -8.03 -16.93
CA PHE A 85 -0.89 -6.78 -16.58
C PHE A 85 -1.62 -6.17 -17.79
N LEU A 86 -0.97 -6.10 -18.96
CA LEU A 86 -1.57 -5.56 -20.18
C LEU A 86 -2.69 -6.43 -20.77
N THR A 87 -2.72 -7.73 -20.49
CA THR A 87 -3.80 -8.62 -20.98
C THR A 87 -5.08 -8.59 -20.13
N ALA A 88 -5.01 -8.20 -18.86
CA ALA A 88 -6.14 -8.27 -17.92
C ALA A 88 -7.31 -7.34 -18.30
N ARG A 89 -8.51 -7.85 -18.60
CA ARG A 89 -9.63 -7.04 -19.16
C ARG A 89 -10.36 -6.12 -18.15
N THR A 90 -9.62 -5.29 -17.40
CA THR A 90 -10.12 -4.42 -16.33
C THR A 90 -9.57 -2.99 -16.45
N ALA A 91 -10.13 -2.06 -15.65
CA ALA A 91 -9.51 -0.75 -15.45
C ALA A 91 -8.19 -0.95 -14.68
N ARG A 92 -7.11 -0.39 -15.21
CA ARG A 92 -5.75 -0.59 -14.70
C ARG A 92 -5.19 0.73 -14.22
N LEU A 93 -4.66 0.74 -12.99
CA LEU A 93 -3.93 1.84 -12.39
C LEU A 93 -2.54 1.34 -12.02
N LEU A 94 -1.51 2.04 -12.47
CA LEU A 94 -0.13 1.80 -12.09
C LEU A 94 0.38 3.02 -11.31
N VAL A 95 0.82 2.81 -10.08
CA VAL A 95 1.38 3.86 -9.21
C VAL A 95 2.88 3.63 -9.07
N LEU A 96 3.68 4.65 -9.35
CA LEU A 96 5.15 4.60 -9.29
C LEU A 96 5.69 5.64 -8.31
N ALA A 97 6.78 5.30 -7.61
CA ALA A 97 7.52 6.18 -6.70
C ALA A 97 8.50 7.13 -7.41
N GLY A 98 8.72 6.87 -8.69
CA GLY A 98 9.67 7.55 -9.56
C GLY A 98 9.64 6.89 -10.93
N ALA A 99 9.79 7.70 -11.99
CA ALA A 99 9.60 7.25 -13.37
C ALA A 99 10.81 6.50 -13.98
N GLU A 100 11.89 6.32 -13.23
CA GLU A 100 13.21 5.93 -13.74
C GLU A 100 13.32 4.53 -14.37
N ARG A 101 12.35 3.63 -14.17
CA ARG A 101 12.49 2.22 -14.60
C ARG A 101 11.21 1.60 -15.15
N LEU A 102 10.42 2.36 -15.89
CA LEU A 102 9.26 1.78 -16.57
C LEU A 102 9.71 0.93 -17.78
N ASP A 103 9.21 -0.29 -17.85
CA ASP A 103 9.51 -1.26 -18.89
C ASP A 103 9.03 -0.76 -20.27
N ARG A 104 9.74 -1.07 -21.36
CA ARG A 104 9.42 -0.54 -22.70
C ARG A 104 7.99 -0.85 -23.14
N GLU A 105 7.50 -2.05 -22.86
CA GLU A 105 6.12 -2.47 -23.20
C GLU A 105 5.07 -1.65 -22.42
N LEU A 106 5.37 -1.30 -21.17
CA LEU A 106 4.51 -0.47 -20.32
C LEU A 106 4.53 0.99 -20.78
N MET A 107 5.69 1.52 -21.18
CA MET A 107 5.78 2.87 -21.77
C MET A 107 4.94 2.99 -23.04
N ILE A 108 5.05 2.03 -23.96
CA ILE A 108 4.26 2.02 -25.20
C ILE A 108 2.76 1.96 -24.88
N SER A 109 2.37 1.10 -23.93
CA SER A 109 0.97 0.93 -23.55
C SER A 109 0.39 2.14 -22.81
N GLN A 110 1.22 2.85 -22.05
CA GLN A 110 0.86 4.13 -21.43
C GLN A 110 0.60 5.19 -22.51
N MET A 111 1.45 5.29 -23.53
CA MET A 111 1.24 6.20 -24.67
C MET A 111 -0.02 5.86 -25.48
N GLN A 112 -0.43 4.59 -25.49
CA GLN A 112 -1.69 4.12 -26.08
C GLN A 112 -2.92 4.34 -25.18
N GLY A 113 -2.75 4.87 -23.96
CA GLY A 113 -3.84 5.11 -23.01
C GLY A 113 -4.46 3.84 -22.43
N LYS A 114 -3.74 2.71 -22.42
CA LYS A 114 -4.29 1.41 -21.96
C LYS A 114 -4.46 1.30 -20.44
N PHE A 115 -3.74 2.11 -19.67
CA PHE A 115 -3.82 2.15 -18.22
C PHE A 115 -3.49 3.56 -17.71
N GLN A 116 -3.97 3.89 -16.51
CA GLN A 116 -3.65 5.15 -15.86
C GLN A 116 -2.31 5.02 -15.12
N LEU A 117 -1.40 5.98 -15.33
CA LEU A 117 -0.15 6.07 -14.58
C LEU A 117 -0.18 7.27 -13.63
N THR A 118 0.05 7.01 -12.34
CA THR A 118 0.29 8.06 -11.33
C THR A 118 1.72 7.95 -10.84
N VAL A 119 2.48 9.03 -10.94
CA VAL A 119 3.83 9.11 -10.37
C VAL A 119 3.75 9.95 -9.11
N VAL A 120 4.03 9.32 -7.96
CA VAL A 120 4.17 10.01 -6.68
C VAL A 120 5.67 10.18 -6.45
N THR A 121 6.15 11.42 -6.39
CA THR A 121 7.56 11.72 -6.14
C THR A 121 7.83 11.80 -4.64
N GLY A 122 9.06 11.51 -4.21
CA GLY A 122 9.45 11.67 -2.79
C GLY A 122 9.00 10.54 -1.86
N VAL A 123 8.61 9.39 -2.41
CA VAL A 123 8.24 8.18 -1.66
C VAL A 123 9.31 7.11 -1.87
N GLY A 124 9.67 6.39 -0.80
CA GLY A 124 10.67 5.32 -0.87
C GLY A 124 10.13 4.08 -1.59
N HIS A 125 10.89 2.97 -1.52
CA HIS A 125 10.47 1.68 -2.11
C HIS A 125 9.12 1.16 -1.58
N MET A 126 8.71 1.59 -0.39
CA MET A 126 7.43 1.23 0.23
C MET A 126 6.40 2.35 0.01
N LEU A 127 5.86 2.40 -1.20
CA LEU A 127 4.80 3.34 -1.60
C LEU A 127 3.55 3.24 -0.71
N THR A 128 3.14 2.02 -0.41
CA THR A 128 1.90 1.71 0.31
C THR A 128 1.94 2.03 1.80
N LEU A 129 3.13 2.29 2.37
CA LEU A 129 3.29 2.53 3.81
C LEU A 129 3.43 4.01 4.17
N ILE A 130 3.30 4.92 3.21
CA ILE A 130 3.33 6.36 3.47
C ILE A 130 1.88 6.86 3.37
N THR A 131 1.33 7.34 4.48
CA THR A 131 -0.01 7.96 4.56
C THR A 131 -0.22 9.06 3.51
N ASP A 132 0.86 9.78 3.16
CA ASP A 132 0.83 10.87 2.18
C ASP A 132 0.73 10.36 0.74
N ALA A 133 1.26 9.16 0.46
CA ALA A 133 1.01 8.48 -0.81
C ALA A 133 -0.43 7.96 -0.86
N MET A 134 -1.03 7.64 0.28
CA MET A 134 -2.39 7.09 0.35
C MET A 134 -3.45 8.10 -0.10
N SER A 135 -3.29 9.41 0.20
CA SER A 135 -4.20 10.45 -0.31
C SER A 135 -4.03 10.69 -1.82
N ALA A 136 -2.79 10.69 -2.33
CA ALA A 136 -2.50 10.80 -3.76
C ALA A 136 -3.01 9.57 -4.54
N CYS A 137 -2.85 8.38 -3.97
CA CYS A 137 -3.39 7.14 -4.50
C CYS A 137 -4.91 7.15 -4.45
N ALA A 138 -5.53 7.59 -3.35
CA ALA A 138 -6.99 7.66 -3.22
C ALA A 138 -7.60 8.60 -4.26
N SER A 139 -7.01 9.78 -4.49
CA SER A 139 -7.43 10.70 -5.55
C SER A 139 -7.31 10.06 -6.94
N SER A 140 -6.19 9.38 -7.22
CA SER A 140 -5.99 8.68 -8.49
C SER A 140 -6.97 7.52 -8.70
N ILE A 141 -7.24 6.75 -7.65
CA ILE A 141 -8.22 5.66 -7.65
C ILE A 141 -9.61 6.23 -7.89
N LEU A 142 -9.99 7.29 -7.19
CA LEU A 142 -11.28 7.96 -7.36
C LEU A 142 -11.44 8.45 -8.81
N LEU A 143 -10.40 9.06 -9.39
CA LEU A 143 -10.44 9.55 -10.75
C LEU A 143 -10.60 8.40 -11.75
N VAL A 144 -9.87 7.28 -11.59
CA VAL A 144 -10.05 6.08 -12.40
C VAL A 144 -11.47 5.52 -12.28
N VAL A 145 -12.02 5.45 -11.06
CA VAL A 145 -13.39 4.97 -10.82
C VAL A 145 -14.40 5.89 -11.51
N VAL A 146 -14.28 7.22 -11.34
CA VAL A 146 -15.18 8.21 -11.94
C VAL A 146 -15.09 8.18 -13.47
N THR A 147 -13.88 8.13 -14.05
CA THR A 147 -13.69 8.05 -15.50
C THR A 147 -14.21 6.74 -16.07
N TRP A 148 -13.98 5.61 -15.39
CA TRP A 148 -14.51 4.30 -15.79
C TRP A 148 -16.04 4.26 -15.73
N VAL A 149 -16.63 4.82 -14.67
CA VAL A 149 -18.07 4.99 -14.53
C VAL A 149 -18.63 5.85 -15.66
N ASN A 150 -18.07 7.03 -15.90
CA ASN A 150 -18.53 7.96 -16.95
C ASN A 150 -18.39 7.37 -18.36
N SER A 151 -17.31 6.60 -18.61
CA SER A 151 -17.13 5.86 -19.86
C SER A 151 -18.15 4.72 -20.02
N SER A 152 -18.50 4.04 -18.92
CA SER A 152 -19.51 2.98 -18.91
C SER A 152 -20.92 3.52 -19.16
N LEU A 153 -21.21 4.75 -18.71
CA LEU A 153 -22.49 5.45 -18.93
C LEU A 153 -22.70 5.92 -20.38
N ARG A 154 -21.65 6.06 -21.20
CA ARG A 154 -21.75 6.48 -22.61
C ARG A 154 -22.11 5.36 -23.58
N LYS A 155 -22.24 4.10 -23.13
CA LYS A 155 -22.63 2.99 -24.00
C LYS A 155 -24.14 3.07 -24.30
N PRO A 156 -24.57 2.97 -25.58
CA PRO A 156 -25.94 3.29 -26.02
C PRO A 156 -26.98 2.19 -25.72
N SER A 157 -26.84 1.46 -24.60
CA SER A 157 -27.89 0.58 -24.07
C SER A 157 -28.65 1.33 -22.99
N THR A 158 -29.72 2.01 -23.39
CA THR A 158 -30.51 2.98 -22.61
C THR A 158 -30.98 2.49 -21.24
N LEU A 159 -31.19 1.18 -21.07
CA LEU A 159 -31.64 0.58 -19.82
C LEU A 159 -30.47 0.35 -18.81
N VAL A 160 -29.29 0.00 -19.31
CA VAL A 160 -28.07 -0.17 -18.48
C VAL A 160 -27.52 1.18 -18.06
N ALA A 161 -27.59 2.19 -18.93
CA ALA A 161 -27.15 3.55 -18.63
C ALA A 161 -27.97 4.15 -17.48
N LEU A 162 -29.31 4.00 -17.49
CA LEU A 162 -30.18 4.50 -16.42
C LEU A 162 -29.92 3.77 -15.09
N HIS A 163 -29.77 2.44 -15.12
CA HIS A 163 -29.51 1.66 -13.91
C HIS A 163 -28.12 1.95 -13.34
N CYS A 164 -27.13 2.15 -14.21
CA CYS A 164 -25.77 2.53 -13.81
C CYS A 164 -25.74 3.97 -13.27
N MET A 165 -26.50 4.90 -13.86
CA MET A 165 -26.58 6.30 -13.40
C MET A 165 -27.23 6.39 -12.01
N LEU A 166 -28.32 5.65 -11.78
CA LEU A 166 -28.97 5.53 -10.48
C LEU A 166 -28.04 4.91 -9.43
N MET A 167 -27.32 3.84 -9.78
CA MET A 167 -26.34 3.21 -8.88
C MET A 167 -25.19 4.17 -8.55
N THR A 168 -24.71 4.96 -9.51
CA THR A 168 -23.65 5.93 -9.25
C THR A 168 -24.12 7.13 -8.43
N CYS A 169 -25.35 7.60 -8.65
CA CYS A 169 -25.97 8.60 -7.78
C CYS A 169 -26.13 8.04 -6.35
N ALA A 170 -26.59 6.79 -6.21
CA ALA A 170 -26.75 6.15 -4.90
C ALA A 170 -25.40 5.98 -4.18
N VAL A 171 -24.35 5.55 -4.89
CA VAL A 171 -23.00 5.41 -4.32
C VAL A 171 -22.40 6.76 -3.95
N LEU A 172 -22.58 7.79 -4.78
CA LEU A 172 -22.14 9.14 -4.45
C LEU A 172 -22.91 9.69 -3.25
N LEU A 173 -24.23 9.55 -3.20
CA LEU A 173 -25.04 9.97 -2.05
C LEU A 173 -24.67 9.19 -0.78
N TYR A 174 -24.37 7.90 -0.89
CA TYR A 174 -23.91 7.09 0.23
C TYR A 174 -22.51 7.49 0.71
N LEU A 175 -21.59 7.81 -0.21
CA LEU A 175 -20.26 8.32 0.12
C LEU A 175 -20.33 9.73 0.73
N PHE A 176 -21.11 10.65 0.17
CA PHE A 176 -21.35 11.97 0.77
C PHE A 176 -22.06 11.86 2.13
N GLY A 177 -22.98 10.91 2.28
CA GLY A 177 -23.63 10.59 3.55
C GLY A 177 -22.64 10.04 4.58
N LEU A 178 -21.79 9.08 4.21
CA LEU A 178 -20.75 8.54 5.08
C LEU A 178 -19.71 9.60 5.43
N ILE A 179 -19.29 10.42 4.48
CA ILE A 179 -18.39 11.56 4.72
C ILE A 179 -19.05 12.51 5.72
N GLY A 180 -20.33 12.84 5.54
CA GLY A 180 -21.13 13.64 6.48
C GLY A 180 -21.24 13.03 7.88
N ILE A 181 -21.43 11.72 7.98
CA ILE A 181 -21.48 11.01 9.27
C ILE A 181 -20.10 11.01 9.93
N THR A 182 -19.02 10.80 9.17
CA THR A 182 -17.65 10.83 9.71
C THR A 182 -17.23 12.24 10.13
N THR A 183 -17.63 13.28 9.41
CA THR A 183 -17.36 14.67 9.80
C THR A 183 -18.16 15.06 11.03
N MET A 184 -19.43 14.61 11.15
CA MET A 184 -20.23 14.83 12.35
C MET A 184 -19.71 14.06 13.57
N HIS A 185 -19.22 12.82 13.39
CA HIS A 185 -18.60 12.06 14.46
C HIS A 185 -17.28 12.70 14.91
N TRP A 186 -16.49 13.21 13.96
CA TRP A 186 -15.24 13.92 14.26
C TRP A 186 -15.49 15.25 14.98
N SER A 187 -16.51 16.02 14.60
CA SER A 187 -16.84 17.27 15.30
C SER A 187 -17.34 17.01 16.71
N THR A 188 -18.24 16.03 16.90
CA THR A 188 -18.68 15.66 18.26
C THR A 188 -17.53 15.12 19.10
N GLN A 189 -16.62 14.33 18.53
CA GLN A 189 -15.44 13.86 19.24
C GLN A 189 -14.48 15.01 19.58
N ALA A 190 -14.28 15.99 18.69
CA ALA A 190 -13.47 17.17 18.96
C ALA A 190 -14.06 18.05 20.08
N ASP A 191 -15.38 18.28 20.08
CA ASP A 191 -16.07 19.04 21.13
C ASP A 191 -15.98 18.33 22.49
N MET A 192 -16.06 16.99 22.50
CA MET A 192 -15.84 16.16 23.70
C MET A 192 -14.41 16.28 24.24
N TRP A 193 -13.40 16.33 23.37
CA TRP A 193 -12.00 16.48 23.78
C TRP A 193 -11.71 17.89 24.31
N ASP A 194 -12.26 18.94 23.71
CA ASP A 194 -12.14 20.32 24.23
C ASP A 194 -12.84 20.50 25.59
N ALA A 195 -14.01 19.87 25.77
CA ALA A 195 -14.70 19.83 27.06
C ALA A 195 -13.90 19.04 28.12
N ALA A 196 -13.24 17.94 27.73
CA ALA A 196 -12.38 17.17 28.62
C ALA A 196 -11.13 17.97 29.03
N ILE A 197 -10.48 18.68 28.10
CA ILE A 197 -9.29 19.51 28.36
C ILE A 197 -9.61 20.69 29.29
N THR A 198 -10.78 21.31 29.16
CA THR A 198 -11.20 22.45 30.01
C THR A 198 -11.76 22.05 31.37
N SER A 199 -12.04 20.76 31.59
CA SER A 199 -12.56 20.21 32.85
C SER A 199 -11.47 19.70 33.82
N VAL A 200 -10.21 19.66 33.39
CA VAL A 200 -9.07 19.35 34.27
C VAL A 200 -8.62 20.65 34.95
N PRO A 201 -8.76 20.80 36.28
CA PRO A 201 -8.32 21.99 37.00
C PRO A 201 -6.79 22.13 37.03
#